data_AF-A0A239P6R9-F1
#
_entry.id   AF-A0A239P6R9-F1
#
_cell.length_a   1.000
_cell.length_b   1.000
_cell.length_c   1.000
_cell.angle_alpha   90.00
_cell.angle_beta   90.00
_cell.angle_gamma   90.00
#
_symmetry.space_group_name_H-M   'P 1'
#
loop_
_entity.id
_entity.type
_entity.pdbx_description
1 polymer ?
#
loop_
_entity_poly.entity_id
_entity_poly.type
_entity_poly.pdbx_seq_one_letter_code
_entity_poly.pdbx_strand_id
1 'polypeptide(L)'
;MSLTIAIAVAVLATAAWVGLFGLILLITRSFAPSPAPATMDLGPEPPAVVNLLANRWTRPDEDAAEATLLDLAGRRYYEIRQPGDDPVHSTIHLPSRPPSGPPLLPFEERLLSRIRAAAVGGVVPLTALTFRDASQARGWRRRFDAEVVAHARRLGLSRRRISKAQISLLSLAGVVPALAIGFALLLQIERNAAPEDKGGGYVAMFFSLLVVTSTCGLIAGRYRGERSTPLGRQVAARWLGVRDWLAGHDAFGDLPPAAVMVWDRYLGYGAAVHVAHAATAALDLGMGSKYLVWSSYGDHWRRVKVRYPRMLSRYGMTTGQLVKGGLIRLALGFVAALVSRSFPDVTPDQAGAFDTSWGGADISAVASPTRLTTALLATLLIGWGLYRIVRAAVDHNTPVEITGEVLWIETWRSASQGEDSPSVPYLHYLAVDDGTADRTTAWGLPSDWWSRSSPGDVVRVGVRRWSRRVVALTVLKEGGGRSLHRGFDTTDNTDNLVLEALGERKRPLPVAVRTQAAADVLTVEDMARAVGAPIQIRAIGPINALYETSDGKPVAMIQLQRGPLAKMFWAAAKRGTPVPGIRDEAFMTDQGGAIRKADAVVVLVLHKGGRAAAPHLPWLLGQIATHL
;
A
#
# COMPACT_ATOMS: atom_id res chain seq x y z
N MET A 1 33.70 30.24 -23.30
CA MET A 1 32.51 30.79 -22.63
C MET A 1 32.78 30.82 -21.13
N SER A 2 32.61 31.94 -20.44
CA SER A 2 32.85 31.98 -18.98
C SER A 2 31.78 31.15 -18.26
N LEU A 3 32.16 30.52 -17.13
CA LEU A 3 31.24 29.76 -16.28
C LEU A 3 29.99 30.59 -15.90
N THR A 4 30.16 31.89 -15.69
CA THR A 4 29.08 32.83 -15.38
C THR A 4 28.04 32.91 -16.50
N ILE A 5 28.47 32.93 -17.77
CA ILE A 5 27.57 32.90 -18.92
C ILE A 5 26.86 31.54 -19.00
N ALA A 6 27.53 30.43 -18.71
CA ALA A 6 26.91 29.10 -18.71
C ALA A 6 25.80 28.97 -17.66
N ILE A 7 26.04 29.48 -16.45
CA ILE A 7 25.04 29.50 -15.38
C ILE A 7 23.87 30.41 -15.75
N ALA A 8 24.12 31.60 -16.29
CA ALA A 8 23.07 32.52 -16.72
C ALA A 8 22.16 31.88 -17.80
N VAL A 9 22.75 31.21 -18.79
CA VAL A 9 22.01 30.46 -19.83
C VAL A 9 21.18 29.33 -19.21
N ALA A 10 21.72 28.58 -18.25
CA ALA A 10 20.99 27.52 -17.56
C ALA A 10 19.78 28.03 -16.77
N VAL A 11 19.94 29.16 -16.06
CA VAL A 11 18.84 29.81 -15.32
C VAL A 11 17.76 30.30 -16.29
N LEU A 12 18.13 30.99 -17.37
CA LEU A 12 17.18 31.48 -18.37
C LEU A 12 16.44 30.35 -19.09
N ALA A 13 17.14 29.29 -19.49
CA ALA A 13 16.52 28.12 -20.12
C ALA A 13 15.52 27.42 -19.19
N THR A 14 15.87 27.31 -17.90
CA THR A 14 14.97 26.73 -16.89
C THR A 14 13.75 27.60 -16.65
N ALA A 15 13.94 28.93 -16.52
CA ALA A 15 12.84 29.88 -16.38
C ALA A 15 11.91 29.87 -17.59
N ALA A 16 12.46 29.80 -18.81
CA ALA A 16 11.69 29.68 -20.04
C ALA A 16 10.86 28.39 -20.09
N TRP A 17 11.43 27.25 -19.67
CA TRP A 17 10.70 25.99 -19.59
C TRP A 17 9.57 26.05 -18.55
N VAL A 18 9.84 26.62 -17.37
CA VAL A 18 8.81 26.83 -16.32
C VAL A 18 7.72 27.78 -16.82
N GLY A 19 8.07 28.84 -17.55
CA GLY A 19 7.12 29.77 -18.17
C GLY A 19 6.24 29.09 -19.22
N LEU A 20 6.82 28.28 -20.10
CA LEU A 20 6.08 27.47 -21.08
C LEU A 20 5.12 26.49 -20.40
N PHE A 21 5.59 25.81 -19.35
CA PHE A 21 4.78 24.90 -18.57
C PHE A 21 3.61 25.62 -17.88
N GLY A 22 3.87 26.77 -17.25
CA GLY A 22 2.86 27.62 -16.63
C GLY A 22 1.83 28.13 -17.63
N LEU A 23 2.27 28.55 -18.82
CA LEU A 23 1.39 28.98 -19.91
C LEU A 23 0.45 27.85 -20.37
N ILE A 24 0.98 26.63 -20.55
CA ILE A 24 0.16 25.46 -20.87
C ILE A 24 -0.85 25.19 -19.76
N LEU A 25 -0.46 25.27 -18.49
CA LEU A 25 -1.39 25.07 -17.36
C LEU A 25 -2.50 26.12 -17.32
N LEU A 26 -2.19 27.36 -17.70
CA LEU A 26 -3.12 28.50 -17.74
C LEU A 26 -4.11 28.37 -18.91
N ILE A 27 -3.63 28.08 -20.12
CA ILE A 27 -4.47 27.86 -21.31
C ILE A 27 -5.35 26.61 -21.15
N THR A 28 -4.85 25.59 -20.46
CA THR A 28 -5.59 24.33 -20.23
C THR A 28 -6.44 24.36 -18.96
N ARG A 29 -6.55 25.50 -18.28
CA ARG A 29 -7.41 25.65 -17.10
C ARG A 29 -8.88 25.51 -17.50
N SER A 30 -9.59 24.58 -16.87
CA SER A 30 -11.04 24.47 -17.01
C SER A 30 -11.72 25.64 -16.29
N PHE A 31 -12.50 26.42 -17.01
CA PHE A 31 -13.41 27.39 -16.42
C PHE A 31 -14.73 26.73 -16.07
N ALA A 32 -15.27 27.07 -14.89
CA ALA A 32 -16.62 26.68 -14.52
C ALA A 32 -17.61 27.40 -15.45
N PRO A 33 -18.56 26.69 -16.05
CA PRO A 33 -19.61 27.34 -16.82
C PRO A 33 -20.55 28.10 -15.88
N SER A 34 -21.16 29.17 -16.38
CA SER A 34 -22.28 29.82 -15.69
C SER A 34 -23.47 28.86 -15.64
N PRO A 35 -24.21 28.79 -14.51
CA PRO A 35 -25.42 27.99 -14.42
C PRO A 35 -26.44 28.38 -15.48
N ALA A 36 -27.10 27.39 -16.08
CA ALA A 36 -28.33 27.61 -16.83
C ALA A 36 -29.48 27.93 -15.85
N PRO A 37 -30.63 28.46 -16.32
CA PRO A 37 -31.80 28.64 -15.48
C PRO A 37 -32.17 27.35 -14.71
N ALA A 38 -32.69 27.52 -13.50
CA ALA A 38 -33.09 26.40 -12.64
C ALA A 38 -34.08 25.48 -13.37
N THR A 39 -33.82 24.17 -13.36
CA THR A 39 -34.62 23.18 -14.09
C THR A 39 -34.74 21.86 -13.32
N MET A 40 -35.88 21.18 -13.46
CA MET A 40 -36.11 19.84 -12.91
C MET A 40 -35.77 18.70 -13.88
N ASP A 41 -35.38 19.03 -15.12
CA ASP A 41 -35.11 18.05 -16.18
C ASP A 41 -33.77 17.33 -15.94
N LEU A 42 -33.87 16.04 -15.58
CA LEU A 42 -32.71 15.17 -15.44
C LEU A 42 -32.19 14.78 -16.83
N GLY A 43 -30.98 15.24 -17.16
CA GLY A 43 -30.30 14.86 -18.39
C GLY A 43 -29.96 13.36 -18.47
N PRO A 44 -29.55 12.86 -19.64
CA PRO A 44 -29.22 11.45 -19.86
C PRO A 44 -27.89 11.01 -19.21
N GLU A 45 -27.06 11.94 -18.74
CA GLU A 45 -25.75 11.63 -18.20
C GLU A 45 -25.85 10.96 -16.82
N PRO A 46 -25.02 9.94 -16.53
CA PRO A 46 -25.04 9.27 -15.23
C PRO A 46 -24.47 10.17 -14.12
N PRO A 47 -24.90 9.98 -12.85
CA PRO A 47 -24.57 10.87 -11.73
C PRO A 47 -23.06 11.03 -11.49
N ALA A 48 -22.25 9.98 -11.62
CA ALA A 48 -20.79 10.10 -11.47
C ALA A 48 -20.16 11.03 -12.53
N VAL A 49 -20.71 11.03 -13.75
CA VAL A 49 -20.26 11.95 -14.80
C VAL A 49 -20.74 13.36 -14.50
N VAL A 50 -21.97 13.52 -14.00
CA VAL A 50 -22.48 14.82 -13.53
C VAL A 50 -21.58 15.41 -12.45
N ASN A 51 -21.15 14.61 -11.47
CA ASN A 51 -20.21 15.04 -10.43
C ASN A 51 -18.88 15.53 -11.03
N LEU A 52 -18.32 14.80 -12.00
CA LEU A 52 -17.11 15.24 -12.73
C LEU A 52 -17.32 16.60 -13.42
N LEU A 53 -18.47 16.83 -14.04
CA LEU A 53 -18.79 18.06 -14.76
C LEU A 53 -19.03 19.24 -13.81
N ALA A 54 -19.81 19.02 -12.74
CA ALA A 54 -20.11 20.03 -11.72
C ALA A 54 -18.84 20.46 -10.97
N ASN A 55 -17.91 19.52 -10.73
CA ASN A 55 -16.63 19.77 -10.04
C ASN A 55 -15.50 20.24 -10.97
N ARG A 56 -15.86 20.99 -12.02
CA ARG A 56 -14.92 21.66 -12.94
C ARG A 56 -13.96 20.71 -13.67
N TRP A 57 -14.37 19.48 -13.96
CA TRP A 57 -13.51 18.45 -14.57
C TRP A 57 -12.26 18.13 -13.73
N THR A 58 -12.26 18.54 -12.46
CA THR A 58 -11.35 18.04 -11.44
C THR A 58 -11.82 16.64 -11.10
N ARG A 59 -10.91 15.71 -10.79
CA ARG A 59 -11.20 14.28 -10.61
C ARG A 59 -12.54 14.04 -9.87
N PRO A 60 -13.30 12.98 -10.20
CA PRO A 60 -14.55 12.68 -9.50
C PRO A 60 -14.30 12.67 -7.99
N ASP A 61 -15.21 13.28 -7.23
CA ASP A 61 -15.12 13.41 -5.77
C ASP A 61 -15.78 12.21 -5.07
N GLU A 62 -15.56 12.01 -3.77
CA GLU A 62 -16.09 10.88 -2.98
C GLU A 62 -17.57 10.59 -3.30
N ASP A 63 -18.36 11.65 -3.32
CA ASP A 63 -19.78 11.75 -3.69
C ASP A 63 -20.14 11.15 -5.06
N ALA A 64 -19.22 11.05 -6.03
CA ALA A 64 -19.50 10.43 -7.33
C ALA A 64 -19.90 8.95 -7.21
N ALA A 65 -19.26 8.22 -6.28
CA ALA A 65 -19.59 6.82 -6.02
C ALA A 65 -20.91 6.69 -5.26
N GLU A 66 -21.15 7.57 -4.30
CA GLU A 66 -22.35 7.61 -3.47
C GLU A 66 -23.58 8.03 -4.28
N ALA A 67 -23.43 9.02 -5.16
CA ALA A 67 -24.43 9.43 -6.12
C ALA A 67 -24.81 8.29 -7.09
N THR A 68 -23.81 7.50 -7.53
CA THR A 68 -24.07 6.29 -8.34
C THR A 68 -24.78 5.22 -7.53
N LEU A 69 -24.47 5.08 -6.25
CA LEU A 69 -25.17 4.18 -5.33
C LEU A 69 -26.66 4.57 -5.27
N LEU A 70 -26.94 5.84 -4.98
CA LEU A 70 -28.30 6.37 -4.89
C LEU A 70 -29.08 6.25 -6.22
N ASP A 71 -28.47 6.53 -7.37
CA ASP A 71 -29.14 6.36 -8.66
C ASP A 71 -29.48 4.88 -8.96
N LEU A 72 -28.59 3.94 -8.60
CA LEU A 72 -28.89 2.51 -8.74
C LEU A 72 -30.03 2.07 -7.81
N ALA A 73 -30.14 2.65 -6.61
CA ALA A 73 -31.27 2.42 -5.71
C ALA A 73 -32.58 2.98 -6.27
N GLY A 74 -32.56 4.20 -6.83
CA GLY A 74 -33.71 4.79 -7.54
C GLY A 74 -34.16 3.94 -8.73
N ARG A 75 -33.19 3.42 -9.50
CA ARG A 75 -33.40 2.45 -10.59
C ARG A 75 -33.78 1.03 -10.11
N ARG A 76 -34.03 0.83 -8.82
CA ARG A 76 -34.52 -0.41 -8.19
C ARG A 76 -33.58 -1.62 -8.31
N TYR A 77 -32.27 -1.41 -8.48
CA TYR A 77 -31.30 -2.51 -8.38
C TYR A 77 -31.17 -3.05 -6.96
N TYR A 78 -31.49 -2.23 -5.96
CA TYR A 78 -31.61 -2.58 -4.56
C TYR A 78 -32.44 -1.53 -3.81
N GLU A 79 -32.86 -1.87 -2.60
CA GLU A 79 -33.63 -0.98 -1.73
C GLU A 79 -32.77 -0.54 -0.54
N ILE A 80 -32.81 0.74 -0.19
CA ILE A 80 -32.18 1.26 1.04
C ILE A 80 -33.27 1.40 2.09
N ARG A 81 -33.16 0.63 3.17
CA ARG A 81 -34.09 0.67 4.30
C ARG A 81 -33.41 1.30 5.51
N GLN A 82 -34.10 2.26 6.12
CA GLN A 82 -33.68 2.91 7.34
C GLN A 82 -34.56 2.41 8.50
N PRO A 83 -34.03 1.54 9.38
CA PRO A 83 -34.83 0.93 10.45
C PRO A 83 -35.10 1.85 11.65
N GLY A 84 -34.45 3.02 11.75
CA GLY A 84 -34.64 3.99 12.84
C GLY A 84 -34.18 5.40 12.46
N ASP A 85 -34.24 6.35 13.38
CA ASP A 85 -34.06 7.77 13.06
C ASP A 85 -32.65 8.15 12.57
N ASP A 86 -31.63 7.38 12.95
CA ASP A 86 -30.24 7.61 12.52
C ASP A 86 -29.97 7.01 11.12
N PRO A 87 -29.67 7.84 10.10
CA PRO A 87 -29.41 7.40 8.73
C PRO A 87 -28.21 6.44 8.60
N VAL A 88 -27.23 6.50 9.52
CA VAL A 88 -26.01 5.68 9.52
C VAL A 88 -26.30 4.18 9.71
N HIS A 89 -27.49 3.86 10.24
CA HIS A 89 -27.98 2.50 10.45
C HIS A 89 -28.76 1.93 9.27
N SER A 90 -28.81 2.64 8.14
CA SER A 90 -29.49 2.14 6.95
C SER A 90 -28.83 0.88 6.39
N THR A 91 -29.65 0.04 5.77
CA THR A 91 -29.29 -1.26 5.22
C THR A 91 -29.73 -1.36 3.77
N ILE A 92 -28.88 -1.94 2.93
CA ILE A 92 -29.18 -2.24 1.53
C ILE A 92 -29.75 -3.65 1.46
N HIS A 93 -30.88 -3.80 0.80
CA HIS A 93 -31.54 -5.06 0.52
C HIS A 93 -31.47 -5.35 -0.98
N LEU A 94 -30.79 -6.44 -1.33
CA LEU A 94 -30.67 -6.92 -2.70
C LEU A 94 -31.93 -7.74 -3.07
N PRO A 95 -32.61 -7.42 -4.18
CA PRO A 95 -33.72 -8.21 -4.65
C PRO A 95 -33.23 -9.56 -5.18
N SER A 96 -34.05 -10.61 -5.01
CA SER A 96 -33.75 -11.95 -5.53
C SER A 96 -33.68 -12.01 -7.05
N ARG A 97 -34.33 -11.05 -7.73
CA ARG A 97 -34.30 -10.91 -9.19
C ARG A 97 -33.90 -9.47 -9.54
N PRO A 98 -32.79 -9.26 -10.26
CA PRO A 98 -32.40 -7.91 -10.67
C PRO A 98 -33.42 -7.35 -11.67
N PRO A 99 -33.66 -6.03 -11.68
CA PRO A 99 -34.52 -5.40 -12.66
C PRO A 99 -33.95 -5.62 -14.08
N SER A 100 -34.83 -5.91 -15.04
CA SER A 100 -34.48 -5.93 -16.46
C SER A 100 -34.36 -4.50 -16.96
N GLY A 101 -33.14 -4.06 -17.25
CA GLY A 101 -32.84 -2.70 -17.68
C GLY A 101 -31.69 -2.65 -18.70
N PRO A 102 -31.33 -1.45 -19.19
CA PRO A 102 -30.17 -1.26 -20.04
C PRO A 102 -28.90 -1.76 -19.33
N PRO A 103 -27.90 -2.23 -20.10
CA PRO A 103 -26.67 -2.77 -19.53
C PRO A 103 -26.00 -1.73 -18.62
N LEU A 104 -25.57 -2.18 -17.45
CA LEU A 104 -24.88 -1.34 -16.49
C LEU A 104 -23.55 -0.84 -17.05
N LEU A 105 -23.21 0.40 -16.72
CA LEU A 105 -21.91 0.97 -17.06
C LEU A 105 -20.80 0.28 -16.24
N PRO A 106 -19.54 0.26 -16.71
CA PRO A 106 -18.46 -0.43 -16.01
C PRO A 106 -18.29 -0.02 -14.54
N PHE A 107 -18.44 1.27 -14.23
CA PHE A 107 -18.34 1.78 -12.86
C PHE A 107 -19.58 1.47 -12.01
N GLU A 108 -20.77 1.35 -12.62
CA GLU A 108 -22.01 0.92 -11.96
C GLU A 108 -21.92 -0.56 -11.59
N GLU A 109 -21.51 -1.40 -12.54
CA GLU A 109 -21.31 -2.85 -12.31
C GLU A 109 -20.23 -3.09 -11.26
N ARG A 110 -19.17 -2.28 -11.22
CA ARG A 110 -18.13 -2.33 -10.19
C ARG A 110 -18.69 -2.08 -8.79
N LEU A 111 -19.57 -1.10 -8.66
CA LEU A 111 -20.21 -0.78 -7.38
C LEU A 111 -21.21 -1.88 -6.99
N LEU A 112 -22.06 -2.32 -7.92
CA LEU A 112 -23.04 -3.36 -7.67
C LEU A 112 -22.38 -4.71 -7.34
N SER A 113 -21.30 -5.07 -8.03
CA SER A 113 -20.48 -6.25 -7.73
C SER A 113 -19.89 -6.17 -6.32
N ARG A 114 -19.48 -4.98 -5.86
CA ARG A 114 -19.01 -4.76 -4.48
C ARG A 114 -20.12 -4.98 -3.47
N ILE A 115 -21.31 -4.44 -3.70
CA ILE A 115 -22.47 -4.62 -2.81
C ILE A 115 -22.85 -6.11 -2.76
N ARG A 116 -22.94 -6.79 -3.90
CA ARG A 116 -23.25 -8.22 -3.99
C ARG A 116 -22.25 -9.09 -3.25
N ALA A 117 -20.95 -8.79 -3.36
CA ALA A 117 -19.90 -9.54 -2.67
C ALA A 117 -19.87 -9.28 -1.17
N ALA A 118 -20.31 -8.10 -0.73
CA ALA A 118 -20.47 -7.79 0.69
C ALA A 118 -21.73 -8.43 1.28
N ALA A 119 -22.74 -8.76 0.48
CA ALA A 119 -24.04 -9.20 0.97
C ALA A 119 -24.02 -10.56 1.67
N VAL A 120 -24.67 -10.60 2.84
CA VAL A 120 -24.97 -11.81 3.61
C VAL A 120 -26.47 -11.91 3.75
N GLY A 121 -27.05 -13.01 3.28
CA GLY A 121 -28.51 -13.17 3.22
C GLY A 121 -29.22 -12.12 2.36
N GLY A 122 -28.52 -11.49 1.40
CA GLY A 122 -29.08 -10.41 0.59
C GLY A 122 -29.12 -9.03 1.26
N VAL A 123 -28.51 -8.87 2.44
CA VAL A 123 -28.51 -7.61 3.20
C VAL A 123 -27.08 -7.11 3.43
N VAL A 124 -26.88 -5.79 3.34
CA VAL A 124 -25.61 -5.10 3.63
C VAL A 124 -25.85 -3.81 4.42
N PRO A 125 -25.32 -3.64 5.64
CA PRO A 125 -25.31 -2.35 6.32
C PRO A 125 -24.47 -1.32 5.52
N LEU A 126 -24.94 -0.07 5.39
CA LEU A 126 -24.21 0.95 4.61
C LEU A 126 -22.75 1.10 5.05
N THR A 127 -22.53 1.20 6.36
CA THR A 127 -21.20 1.35 6.95
C THR A 127 -20.32 0.09 6.82
N ALA A 128 -20.88 -1.05 6.41
CA ALA A 128 -20.11 -2.26 6.08
C ALA A 128 -19.47 -2.20 4.68
N LEU A 129 -19.88 -1.27 3.80
CA LEU A 129 -19.26 -1.05 2.49
C LEU A 129 -17.91 -0.32 2.55
N THR A 130 -17.59 0.28 3.71
CA THR A 130 -16.31 0.95 3.96
C THR A 130 -15.12 0.01 3.77
N PHE A 131 -13.98 0.56 3.34
CA PHE A 131 -12.75 -0.19 3.16
C PHE A 131 -12.04 -0.45 4.48
N ARG A 132 -11.45 -1.64 4.56
CA ARG A 132 -10.60 -2.07 5.68
C ARG A 132 -9.11 -1.92 5.41
N ASP A 133 -8.74 -1.56 4.18
CA ASP A 133 -7.36 -1.38 3.73
C ASP A 133 -7.24 -0.13 2.83
N ALA A 134 -6.30 0.76 3.15
CA ALA A 134 -6.13 2.04 2.47
C ALA A 134 -5.54 1.91 1.06
N SER A 135 -4.72 0.89 0.80
CA SER A 135 -4.18 0.63 -0.54
C SER A 135 -5.28 0.17 -1.49
N GLN A 136 -6.19 -0.67 -0.99
CA GLN A 136 -7.35 -1.16 -1.73
C GLN A 136 -8.37 -0.05 -1.97
N ALA A 137 -8.67 0.78 -0.96
CA ALA A 137 -9.54 1.95 -1.11
C ALA A 137 -9.04 2.85 -2.24
N ARG A 138 -7.75 3.21 -2.22
CA ARG A 138 -7.11 4.02 -3.27
C ARG A 138 -7.13 3.33 -4.64
N GLY A 139 -6.84 2.03 -4.69
CA GLY A 139 -6.80 1.25 -5.93
C GLY A 139 -8.16 1.12 -6.60
N TRP A 140 -9.20 0.82 -5.80
CA TRP A 140 -10.58 0.77 -6.26
C TRP A 140 -11.05 2.14 -6.74
N ARG A 141 -10.78 3.18 -5.94
CA ARG A 141 -11.15 4.57 -6.27
C ARG A 141 -10.56 5.03 -7.59
N ARG A 142 -9.25 4.82 -7.79
CA ARG A 142 -8.58 5.18 -9.05
C ARG A 142 -9.20 4.50 -10.27
N ARG A 143 -9.69 3.26 -10.15
CA ARG A 143 -10.36 2.55 -11.24
C ARG A 143 -11.76 3.09 -11.51
N PHE A 144 -12.53 3.33 -10.45
CA PHE A 144 -13.83 3.97 -10.56
C PHE A 144 -13.71 5.32 -11.27
N ASP A 145 -12.80 6.19 -10.81
CA ASP A 145 -12.54 7.49 -11.42
C ASP A 145 -12.12 7.35 -12.90
N ALA A 146 -11.28 6.35 -13.22
CA ALA A 146 -10.85 6.10 -14.58
C ALA A 146 -11.99 5.65 -15.50
N GLU A 147 -12.90 4.82 -15.02
CA GLU A 147 -14.09 4.37 -15.76
C GLU A 147 -15.09 5.51 -16.00
N VAL A 148 -15.29 6.37 -15.01
CA VAL A 148 -16.11 7.58 -15.11
C VAL A 148 -15.51 8.54 -16.14
N VAL A 149 -14.21 8.82 -16.05
CA VAL A 149 -13.49 9.67 -17.03
C VAL A 149 -13.54 9.06 -18.43
N ALA A 150 -13.35 7.75 -18.57
CA ALA A 150 -13.45 7.05 -19.85
C ALA A 150 -14.84 7.21 -20.46
N HIS A 151 -15.91 7.06 -19.66
CA HIS A 151 -17.28 7.26 -20.13
C HIS A 151 -17.55 8.72 -20.52
N ALA A 152 -17.13 9.69 -19.71
CA ALA A 152 -17.25 11.12 -20.04
C ALA A 152 -16.51 11.51 -21.34
N ARG A 153 -15.34 10.90 -21.59
CA ARG A 153 -14.60 11.07 -22.84
C ARG A 153 -15.31 10.43 -24.04
N ARG A 154 -15.92 9.24 -23.87
CA ARG A 154 -16.73 8.59 -24.92
C ARG A 154 -17.91 9.45 -25.34
N LEU A 155 -18.55 10.14 -24.39
CA LEU A 155 -19.63 11.08 -24.66
C LEU A 155 -19.13 12.43 -25.21
N GLY A 156 -17.81 12.64 -25.34
CA GLY A 156 -17.23 13.89 -25.81
C GLY A 156 -17.41 15.05 -24.83
N LEU A 157 -17.73 14.79 -23.56
CA LEU A 157 -17.97 15.80 -22.51
C LEU A 157 -16.68 16.25 -21.81
N SER A 158 -15.65 15.41 -21.85
CA SER A 158 -14.33 15.71 -21.30
C SER A 158 -13.24 15.32 -22.29
N ARG A 159 -12.07 15.94 -22.13
CA ARG A 159 -10.84 15.58 -22.86
C ARG A 159 -9.63 15.76 -21.96
N ARG A 160 -8.50 15.13 -22.30
CA ARG A 160 -7.23 15.31 -21.58
C ARG A 160 -6.88 16.79 -21.45
N ARG A 161 -6.50 17.22 -20.24
CA ARG A 161 -6.02 18.58 -19.96
C ARG A 161 -4.77 18.90 -20.77
N ILE A 162 -3.74 18.06 -20.65
CA ILE A 162 -2.50 18.13 -21.43
C ILE A 162 -2.51 16.98 -22.45
N SER A 163 -2.42 17.30 -23.74
CA SER A 163 -2.39 16.30 -24.80
C SER A 163 -1.05 15.55 -24.81
N LYS A 164 -1.00 14.37 -25.42
CA LYS A 164 0.25 13.62 -25.61
C LYS A 164 1.29 14.47 -26.35
N ALA A 165 0.87 15.25 -27.36
CA ALA A 165 1.73 16.16 -28.10
C ALA A 165 2.31 17.28 -27.21
N GLN A 166 1.52 17.85 -26.30
CA GLN A 166 1.99 18.86 -25.36
C GLN A 166 2.98 18.28 -24.34
N ILE A 167 2.77 17.03 -23.89
CA ILE A 167 3.75 16.32 -23.06
C ILE A 167 5.04 16.10 -23.84
N SER A 168 4.96 15.59 -25.08
CA SER A 168 6.13 15.41 -25.94
C SER A 168 6.89 16.72 -26.19
N LEU A 169 6.16 17.82 -26.41
CA LEU A 169 6.73 19.16 -26.56
C LEU A 169 7.43 19.61 -25.27
N LEU A 170 6.81 19.46 -24.11
CA LEU A 170 7.41 19.82 -22.82
C LEU A 170 8.63 18.95 -22.49
N SER A 171 8.59 17.66 -22.82
CA SER A 171 9.74 16.75 -22.66
C SER A 171 10.89 17.14 -23.58
N LEU A 172 10.59 17.47 -24.85
CA LEU A 172 11.61 17.92 -25.81
C LEU A 172 12.18 19.29 -25.42
N ALA A 173 11.34 20.23 -25.00
CA ALA A 173 11.76 21.53 -24.49
C ALA A 173 12.61 21.41 -23.22
N GLY A 174 12.39 20.37 -22.41
CA GLY A 174 13.19 20.07 -21.22
C GLY A 174 14.65 19.69 -21.51
N VAL A 175 14.97 19.30 -22.75
CA VAL A 175 16.36 19.02 -23.17
C VAL A 175 17.22 20.29 -23.14
N VAL A 176 16.65 21.45 -23.45
CA VAL A 176 17.37 22.74 -23.50
C VAL A 176 17.96 23.13 -22.13
N PRO A 177 17.17 23.21 -21.03
CA PRO A 177 17.75 23.47 -19.71
C PRO A 177 18.68 22.33 -19.25
N ALA A 178 18.40 21.09 -19.64
CA ALA A 178 19.23 19.94 -19.27
C ALA A 178 20.65 20.01 -19.90
N LEU A 179 20.74 20.41 -21.17
CA LEU A 179 22.01 20.67 -21.85
C LEU A 179 22.73 21.88 -21.27
N ALA A 180 22.01 22.97 -20.98
CA ALA A 180 22.62 24.18 -20.41
C ALA A 180 23.21 23.93 -19.00
N ILE A 181 22.48 23.21 -18.14
CA ILE A 181 22.95 22.78 -16.80
C ILE A 181 24.13 21.82 -16.95
N GLY A 182 24.02 20.83 -17.84
CA GLY A 182 25.10 19.87 -18.05
C GLY A 182 26.38 20.49 -18.58
N PHE A 183 26.27 21.47 -19.48
CA PHE A 183 27.42 22.23 -19.98
C PHE A 183 28.05 23.10 -18.88
N ALA A 184 27.26 23.72 -18.01
CA ALA A 184 27.77 24.45 -16.86
C ALA A 184 28.53 23.53 -15.88
N LEU A 185 28.00 22.32 -15.62
CA LEU A 185 28.66 21.31 -14.78
C LEU A 185 29.95 20.78 -15.41
N LEU A 186 29.94 20.51 -16.72
CA LEU A 186 31.14 20.14 -17.49
C LEU A 186 32.24 21.17 -17.30
N LEU A 187 31.94 22.45 -17.54
CA LEU A 187 32.92 23.54 -17.38
C LEU A 187 33.42 23.67 -15.95
N GLN A 188 32.55 23.50 -14.94
CA GLN A 188 32.93 23.60 -13.54
C GLN A 188 33.85 22.47 -13.10
N ILE A 189 33.55 21.24 -13.51
CA ILE A 189 34.29 20.04 -13.11
C ILE A 189 35.64 20.01 -13.82
N GLU A 190 35.68 20.21 -15.14
CA GLU A 190 36.93 20.22 -15.91
C GLU A 190 37.87 21.38 -15.51
N ARG A 191 37.31 22.50 -15.01
CA ARG A 191 38.11 23.61 -14.48
C ARG A 191 38.80 23.26 -13.15
N ASN A 192 38.20 22.41 -12.34
CA ASN A 192 38.68 22.06 -11.00
C ASN A 192 39.37 20.69 -10.94
N ALA A 193 39.35 19.91 -12.04
CA ALA A 193 39.93 18.58 -12.11
C ALA A 193 41.45 18.62 -12.29
N ALA A 194 42.15 17.69 -11.63
CA ALA A 194 43.56 17.41 -11.89
C ALA A 194 43.73 16.84 -13.32
N PRO A 195 44.92 16.97 -13.95
CA PRO A 195 45.16 16.50 -15.32
C PRO A 195 44.79 15.02 -15.56
N GLU A 196 45.04 14.17 -14.55
CA GLU A 196 44.74 12.74 -14.54
C GLU A 196 43.24 12.38 -14.44
N ASP A 197 42.39 13.30 -13.96
CA ASP A 197 40.96 13.08 -13.69
C ASP A 197 40.04 13.76 -14.72
N LYS A 198 40.61 14.28 -15.81
CA LYS A 198 39.86 14.91 -16.91
C LYS A 198 38.93 13.92 -17.60
N GLY A 199 37.69 14.33 -17.86
CA GLY A 199 36.64 13.46 -18.40
C GLY A 199 35.42 13.35 -17.47
N GLY A 200 35.58 13.62 -16.17
CA GLY A 200 34.48 13.60 -15.19
C GLY A 200 33.37 14.60 -15.50
N GLY A 201 33.67 15.72 -16.17
CA GLY A 201 32.66 16.70 -16.56
C GLY A 201 31.69 16.18 -17.63
N TYR A 202 32.14 15.31 -18.54
CA TYR A 202 31.26 14.69 -19.55
C TYR A 202 30.28 13.69 -18.91
N VAL A 203 30.74 12.96 -17.89
CA VAL A 203 29.90 12.07 -17.09
C VAL A 203 28.83 12.88 -16.35
N ALA A 204 29.22 13.97 -15.70
CA ALA A 204 28.27 14.86 -15.02
C ALA A 204 27.24 15.48 -15.97
N MET A 205 27.65 15.89 -17.18
CA MET A 205 26.76 16.38 -18.22
C MET A 205 25.74 15.33 -18.68
N PHE A 206 26.16 14.08 -18.83
CA PHE A 206 25.26 12.98 -19.19
C PHE A 206 24.22 12.70 -18.09
N PHE A 207 24.66 12.64 -16.83
CA PHE A 207 23.76 12.43 -15.70
C PHE A 207 22.80 13.59 -15.50
N SER A 208 23.24 14.85 -15.66
CA SER A 208 22.35 16.00 -15.60
C SER A 208 21.32 15.99 -16.72
N LEU A 209 21.70 15.58 -17.94
CA LEU A 209 20.77 15.42 -19.05
C LEU A 209 19.67 14.41 -18.70
N LEU A 210 20.05 13.27 -18.13
CA LEU A 210 19.12 12.22 -17.72
C LEU A 210 18.21 12.68 -16.58
N VAL A 211 18.77 13.27 -15.52
CA VAL A 211 18.02 13.69 -14.33
C VAL A 211 17.08 14.84 -14.63
N VAL A 212 17.55 15.90 -15.30
CA VAL A 212 16.72 17.09 -15.57
C VAL A 212 15.61 16.76 -16.55
N THR A 213 15.91 16.04 -17.64
CA THR A 213 14.89 15.64 -18.62
C THR A 213 13.86 14.70 -17.98
N SER A 214 14.30 13.74 -17.15
CA SER A 214 13.39 12.86 -16.41
C SER A 214 12.52 13.63 -15.42
N THR A 215 13.10 14.60 -14.70
CA THR A 215 12.38 15.42 -13.72
C THR A 215 11.33 16.31 -14.41
N CYS A 216 11.70 16.98 -15.51
CA CYS A 216 10.77 17.76 -16.33
C CYS A 216 9.64 16.88 -16.89
N GLY A 217 9.96 15.67 -17.37
CA GLY A 217 8.98 14.69 -17.82
C GLY A 217 8.05 14.21 -16.71
N LEU A 218 8.57 13.97 -15.50
CA LEU A 218 7.80 13.59 -14.32
C LEU A 218 6.86 14.71 -13.86
N ILE A 219 7.35 15.96 -13.80
CA ILE A 219 6.55 17.13 -13.42
C ILE A 219 5.42 17.33 -14.43
N ALA A 220 5.73 17.36 -15.73
CA ALA A 220 4.73 17.47 -16.79
C ALA A 220 3.73 16.30 -16.75
N GLY A 221 4.22 15.10 -16.42
CA GLY A 221 3.42 13.89 -16.26
C GLY A 221 2.56 13.86 -15.00
N ARG A 222 2.82 14.69 -13.98
CA ARG A 222 2.07 14.67 -12.71
C ARG A 222 0.75 15.45 -12.79
N TYR A 223 0.70 16.49 -13.62
CA TYR A 223 -0.48 17.36 -13.77
C TYR A 223 -1.46 16.83 -14.83
N ARG A 224 -1.85 15.57 -14.68
CA ARG A 224 -2.88 14.92 -15.50
C ARG A 224 -4.25 15.16 -14.87
N GLY A 225 -5.13 15.79 -15.63
CA GLY A 225 -6.53 16.00 -15.29
C GLY A 225 -7.37 16.09 -16.56
N GLU A 226 -8.67 16.33 -16.40
CA GLU A 226 -9.59 16.56 -17.52
C GLU A 226 -9.77 18.05 -17.78
N ARG A 227 -10.14 18.39 -19.02
CA ARG A 227 -10.62 19.71 -19.42
C ARG A 227 -11.95 19.62 -20.15
N SER A 228 -12.71 20.70 -20.08
CA SER A 228 -14.01 20.79 -20.73
C SER A 228 -13.92 20.77 -22.26
N THR A 229 -14.98 20.25 -22.87
CA THR A 229 -15.32 20.43 -24.29
C THR A 229 -16.48 21.44 -24.41
N PRO A 230 -16.75 22.02 -25.60
CA PRO A 230 -17.90 22.90 -25.79
C PRO A 230 -19.22 22.25 -25.38
N LEU A 231 -19.44 20.99 -25.79
CA LEU A 231 -20.60 20.19 -25.39
C LEU A 231 -20.62 19.96 -23.87
N GLY A 232 -19.49 19.57 -23.29
CA GLY A 232 -19.36 19.36 -21.85
C GLY A 232 -19.74 20.60 -21.03
N ARG A 233 -19.40 21.81 -21.50
CA ARG A 233 -19.79 23.06 -20.82
C ARG A 233 -21.29 23.31 -20.86
N GLN A 234 -21.95 23.02 -21.97
CA GLN A 234 -23.41 23.18 -22.09
C GLN A 234 -24.13 22.21 -21.15
N VAL A 235 -23.70 20.95 -21.13
CA VAL A 235 -24.25 19.92 -20.24
C VAL A 235 -24.01 20.27 -18.77
N ALA A 236 -22.80 20.71 -18.43
CA ALA A 236 -22.47 21.15 -17.08
C ALA A 236 -23.31 22.36 -16.65
N ALA A 237 -23.55 23.34 -17.53
CA ALA A 237 -24.42 24.49 -17.24
C ALA A 237 -25.86 24.06 -16.91
N ARG A 238 -26.42 23.09 -17.65
CA ARG A 238 -27.74 22.49 -17.36
C ARG A 238 -27.76 21.85 -15.98
N TRP A 239 -26.76 21.03 -15.66
CA TRP A 239 -26.66 20.37 -14.35
C TRP A 239 -26.46 21.35 -13.18
N LEU A 240 -25.80 22.48 -13.41
CA LEU A 240 -25.77 23.57 -12.42
C LEU A 240 -27.15 24.22 -12.23
N GLY A 241 -27.96 24.32 -13.29
CA GLY A 241 -29.37 24.72 -13.16
C GLY A 241 -30.20 23.70 -12.36
N VAL A 242 -29.96 22.39 -12.55
CA VAL A 242 -30.57 21.34 -11.71
C VAL A 242 -30.15 21.47 -10.25
N ARG A 243 -28.87 21.73 -9.99
CA ARG A 243 -28.37 22.00 -8.64
C ARG A 243 -29.08 23.17 -7.99
N ASP A 244 -29.22 24.28 -8.71
CA ASP A 244 -29.86 25.47 -8.17
C ASP A 244 -31.38 25.24 -7.92
N TRP A 245 -32.05 24.40 -8.73
CA TRP A 245 -33.43 23.96 -8.48
C TRP A 245 -33.56 23.07 -7.23
N LEU A 246 -32.67 22.08 -7.09
CA LEU A 246 -32.64 21.19 -5.91
C LEU A 246 -32.31 21.95 -4.63
N ALA A 247 -31.34 22.86 -4.68
CA ALA A 247 -30.98 23.71 -3.55
C ALA A 247 -32.09 24.68 -3.14
N GLY A 248 -33.03 25.00 -4.04
CA GLY A 248 -34.22 25.79 -3.74
C GLY A 248 -35.32 25.05 -2.98
N HIS A 249 -35.19 23.73 -2.76
CA HIS A 249 -36.13 22.96 -1.95
C HIS A 249 -35.67 22.91 -0.49
N ASP A 250 -36.45 23.54 0.38
CA ASP A 250 -36.23 23.49 1.82
C ASP A 250 -36.22 22.01 2.29
N ALA A 251 -35.23 21.65 3.11
CA ALA A 251 -34.93 20.31 3.62
C ALA A 251 -34.35 19.28 2.64
N PHE A 252 -34.11 19.59 1.35
CA PHE A 252 -33.50 18.59 0.44
C PHE A 252 -32.10 18.14 0.90
N GLY A 253 -31.32 19.07 1.47
CA GLY A 253 -29.98 18.77 1.99
C GLY A 253 -29.96 17.86 3.23
N ASP A 254 -31.08 17.80 3.96
CA ASP A 254 -31.24 17.03 5.20
C ASP A 254 -31.83 15.64 4.96
N LEU A 255 -32.13 15.29 3.70
CA LEU A 255 -32.74 14.00 3.35
C LEU A 255 -31.79 12.83 3.62
N PRO A 256 -32.24 11.77 4.30
CA PRO A 256 -31.44 10.58 4.51
C PRO A 256 -31.33 9.73 3.22
N PRO A 257 -30.38 8.78 3.14
CA PRO A 257 -30.23 7.90 1.97
C PRO A 257 -31.51 7.13 1.59
N ALA A 258 -32.32 6.74 2.58
CA ALA A 258 -33.58 6.03 2.35
C ALA A 258 -34.65 6.90 1.67
N ALA A 259 -34.51 8.23 1.67
CA ALA A 259 -35.40 9.13 0.94
C ALA A 259 -35.34 8.92 -0.58
N VAL A 260 -34.36 8.16 -1.09
CA VAL A 260 -34.31 7.70 -2.49
C VAL A 260 -35.58 6.94 -2.90
N MET A 261 -36.33 6.37 -1.95
CA MET A 261 -37.60 5.72 -2.25
C MET A 261 -38.69 6.69 -2.70
N VAL A 262 -38.61 7.95 -2.26
CA VAL A 262 -39.57 9.03 -2.56
C VAL A 262 -39.02 9.95 -3.66
N TRP A 263 -37.76 10.35 -3.53
CA TRP A 263 -37.09 11.27 -4.46
C TRP A 263 -36.46 10.56 -5.67
N ASP A 264 -36.43 9.23 -5.66
CA ASP A 264 -35.90 8.41 -6.75
C ASP A 264 -34.50 8.89 -7.18
N ARG A 265 -34.24 8.94 -8.48
CA ARG A 265 -32.97 9.36 -9.07
C ARG A 265 -32.56 10.78 -8.67
N TYR A 266 -33.49 11.67 -8.30
CA TYR A 266 -33.14 13.05 -7.90
C TYR A 266 -32.21 13.09 -6.69
N LEU A 267 -32.34 12.15 -5.74
CA LEU A 267 -31.42 12.12 -4.59
C LEU A 267 -29.98 11.76 -5.03
N GLY A 268 -29.84 10.84 -5.98
CA GLY A 268 -28.53 10.50 -6.57
C GLY A 268 -27.92 11.66 -7.34
N TYR A 269 -28.71 12.38 -8.14
CA TYR A 269 -28.21 13.58 -8.82
C TYR A 269 -27.93 14.74 -7.84
N GLY A 270 -28.72 14.88 -6.78
CA GLY A 270 -28.48 15.83 -5.69
C GLY A 270 -27.16 15.56 -4.97
N ALA A 271 -26.81 14.31 -4.73
CA ALA A 271 -25.48 13.93 -4.25
C ALA A 271 -24.39 14.27 -5.30
N ALA A 272 -24.64 13.98 -6.59
CA ALA A 272 -23.68 14.28 -7.64
C ALA A 272 -23.32 15.77 -7.74
N VAL A 273 -24.28 16.66 -7.50
CA VAL A 273 -24.10 18.12 -7.54
C VAL A 273 -23.85 18.77 -6.18
N HIS A 274 -23.55 17.97 -5.14
CA HIS A 274 -23.22 18.43 -3.79
C HIS A 274 -24.35 19.19 -3.07
N VAL A 275 -25.60 18.71 -3.18
CA VAL A 275 -26.77 19.26 -2.47
C VAL A 275 -27.28 18.30 -1.38
N ALA A 276 -27.19 16.98 -1.59
CA ALA A 276 -27.72 15.97 -0.67
C ALA A 276 -26.75 15.60 0.49
N HIS A 277 -26.37 16.59 1.30
CA HIS A 277 -25.29 16.45 2.30
C HIS A 277 -25.55 15.39 3.38
N ALA A 278 -26.77 15.28 3.90
CA ALA A 278 -27.09 14.27 4.92
C ALA A 278 -27.03 12.85 4.36
N ALA A 279 -27.43 12.65 3.10
CA ALA A 279 -27.35 11.36 2.43
C ALA A 279 -25.89 10.93 2.19
N THR A 280 -25.04 11.82 1.69
CA THR A 280 -23.62 11.52 1.44
C THR A 280 -22.85 11.31 2.73
N ALA A 281 -23.10 12.13 3.77
CA ALA A 281 -22.49 11.94 5.09
C ALA A 281 -22.80 10.57 5.74
N ALA A 282 -23.99 10.01 5.46
CA ALA A 282 -24.36 8.67 5.92
C ALA A 282 -23.80 7.54 5.03
N LEU A 283 -23.50 7.84 3.76
CA LEU A 283 -22.99 6.92 2.74
C LEU A 283 -21.46 6.92 2.65
N ASP A 284 -20.73 6.78 3.75
CA ASP A 284 -19.27 6.74 3.71
C ASP A 284 -18.76 5.46 3.00
N LEU A 285 -18.31 5.59 1.74
CA LEU A 285 -17.63 4.55 0.96
C LEU A 285 -16.10 4.58 1.13
N GLY A 286 -15.59 5.41 2.04
CA GLY A 286 -14.20 5.61 2.36
C GLY A 286 -13.62 4.56 3.31
N MET A 287 -12.70 4.98 4.17
CA MET A 287 -12.01 4.09 5.11
C MET A 287 -12.82 3.90 6.39
N GLY A 288 -13.13 2.64 6.71
CA GLY A 288 -13.89 2.30 7.91
C GLY A 288 -13.11 2.52 9.21
N SER A 289 -13.84 2.67 10.31
CA SER A 289 -13.23 2.76 11.65
C SER A 289 -12.72 1.39 12.10
N LYS A 290 -11.42 1.30 12.39
CA LYS A 290 -10.83 0.07 12.94
C LYS A 290 -11.35 -0.33 14.32
N TYR A 291 -11.89 0.63 15.09
CA TYR A 291 -12.36 0.38 16.46
C TYR A 291 -13.78 -0.18 16.53
N LEU A 292 -14.58 -0.01 15.47
CA LEU A 292 -15.97 -0.46 15.40
C LEU A 292 -16.22 -1.01 14.01
N VAL A 293 -16.17 -2.34 13.88
CA VAL A 293 -16.18 -3.04 12.59
C VAL A 293 -17.42 -3.92 12.50
N TRP A 294 -18.02 -3.99 11.32
CA TRP A 294 -19.10 -4.94 11.05
C TRP A 294 -18.55 -6.35 10.84
N SER A 295 -19.12 -7.34 11.54
CA SER A 295 -18.92 -8.75 11.25
C SER A 295 -20.20 -9.34 10.66
N SER A 296 -20.00 -10.24 9.72
CA SER A 296 -21.01 -11.11 9.11
C SER A 296 -20.93 -12.55 9.64
N TYR A 297 -20.08 -12.80 10.63
CA TYR A 297 -19.86 -14.12 11.21
C TYR A 297 -21.14 -14.61 11.92
N GLY A 298 -21.60 -15.80 11.55
CA GLY A 298 -22.87 -16.36 12.05
C GLY A 298 -24.10 -16.03 11.19
N ASP A 299 -23.92 -15.66 9.92
CA ASP A 299 -24.98 -15.36 8.94
C ASP A 299 -25.88 -14.16 9.27
N HIS A 300 -25.45 -13.32 10.23
CA HIS A 300 -26.10 -12.06 10.55
C HIS A 300 -25.07 -10.94 10.70
N TRP A 301 -25.51 -9.70 10.50
CA TRP A 301 -24.65 -8.54 10.69
C TRP A 301 -24.64 -8.10 12.15
N ARG A 302 -23.45 -7.85 12.69
CA ARG A 302 -23.28 -7.22 14.01
C ARG A 302 -22.09 -6.27 14.05
N ARG A 303 -22.16 -5.25 14.92
CA ARG A 303 -21.03 -4.35 15.15
C ARG A 303 -20.17 -4.87 16.29
N VAL A 304 -18.87 -5.00 16.04
CA VAL A 304 -17.89 -5.49 17.00
C VAL A 304 -16.90 -4.38 17.34
N LYS A 305 -16.79 -4.08 18.63
CA LYS A 305 -15.78 -3.13 19.14
C LYS A 305 -14.42 -3.82 19.24
N VAL A 306 -13.41 -3.29 18.55
CA VAL A 306 -12.06 -3.84 18.53
C VAL A 306 -11.14 -3.03 19.43
N ARG A 307 -10.55 -3.69 20.44
CA ARG A 307 -9.52 -3.10 21.31
C ARG A 307 -8.12 -3.41 20.80
N TYR A 308 -7.29 -2.37 20.67
CA TYR A 308 -5.88 -2.46 20.26
C TYR A 308 -4.94 -2.11 21.43
N PRO A 309 -4.41 -3.12 22.14
CA PRO A 309 -3.57 -2.87 23.31
C PRO A 309 -2.15 -2.41 22.93
N ARG A 310 -1.81 -1.16 23.26
CA ARG A 310 -0.48 -0.57 22.95
C ARG A 310 0.56 -0.67 24.09
N MET A 311 0.12 -0.54 25.34
CA MET A 311 1.03 -0.40 26.50
C MET A 311 1.46 -1.72 27.15
N LEU A 312 0.98 -2.86 26.66
CA LEU A 312 1.32 -4.16 27.24
C LEU A 312 2.69 -4.61 26.73
N SER A 313 3.73 -4.46 27.55
CA SER A 313 5.10 -4.92 27.23
C SER A 313 5.15 -6.35 26.69
N ARG A 314 4.29 -7.26 27.18
CA ARG A 314 4.22 -8.67 26.77
C ARG A 314 3.57 -8.95 25.40
N TYR A 315 2.83 -7.98 24.86
CA TYR A 315 1.89 -8.25 23.78
C TYR A 315 2.64 -8.61 22.48
N GLY A 316 2.27 -9.74 21.87
CA GLY A 316 2.85 -10.28 20.65
C GLY A 316 4.29 -10.78 20.78
N MET A 317 4.87 -10.82 21.98
CA MET A 317 6.23 -11.32 22.22
C MET A 317 6.33 -12.85 22.07
N THR A 318 7.51 -13.34 21.68
CA THR A 318 7.80 -14.78 21.66
C THR A 318 8.06 -15.32 23.07
N THR A 319 7.94 -16.64 23.26
CA THR A 319 8.26 -17.28 24.56
C THR A 319 9.69 -16.97 24.99
N GLY A 320 10.66 -17.06 24.07
CA GLY A 320 12.06 -16.76 24.36
C GLY A 320 12.29 -15.32 24.84
N GLN A 321 11.61 -14.34 24.24
CA GLN A 321 11.68 -12.95 24.68
C GLN A 321 11.11 -12.74 26.09
N LEU A 322 10.00 -13.41 26.40
CA LEU A 322 9.36 -13.33 27.72
C LEU A 322 10.21 -14.01 28.79
N VAL A 323 10.79 -15.17 28.50
CA VAL A 323 11.71 -15.88 29.40
C VAL A 323 12.98 -15.07 29.62
N LYS A 324 13.62 -14.56 28.56
CA LYS A 324 14.78 -13.66 28.67
C LYS A 324 14.48 -12.45 29.56
N GLY A 325 13.33 -11.80 29.34
CA GLY A 325 12.90 -10.67 30.16
C GLY A 325 12.63 -11.05 31.63
N GLY A 326 12.17 -12.28 31.90
CA GLY A 326 12.03 -12.83 33.25
C GLY A 326 13.37 -13.11 33.91
N LEU A 327 14.31 -13.74 33.20
CA LEU A 327 15.66 -14.03 33.68
C LEU A 327 16.45 -12.76 34.02
N ILE A 328 16.34 -11.71 33.20
CA ILE A 328 16.96 -10.42 33.51
C ILE A 328 16.42 -9.84 34.82
N ARG A 329 15.11 -9.95 35.08
CA ARG A 329 14.50 -9.47 36.33
C ARG A 329 14.92 -10.31 37.53
N LEU A 330 15.03 -11.63 37.36
CA LEU A 330 15.59 -12.52 38.39
C LEU A 330 17.03 -12.12 38.72
N ALA A 331 17.87 -11.90 37.71
CA ALA A 331 19.26 -11.48 37.90
C ALA A 331 19.34 -10.11 38.59
N LEU A 332 18.56 -9.12 38.15
CA LEU A 332 18.50 -7.80 38.78
C LEU A 332 17.99 -7.85 40.22
N GLY A 333 16.96 -8.66 40.50
CA GLY A 333 16.46 -8.86 41.85
C GLY A 333 17.48 -9.57 42.75
N PHE A 334 18.21 -10.56 42.21
CA PHE A 334 19.30 -11.23 42.93
C PHE A 334 20.47 -10.29 43.24
N VAL A 335 20.89 -9.47 42.27
CA VAL A 335 21.90 -8.43 42.48
C VAL A 335 21.43 -7.41 43.50
N ALA A 336 20.16 -6.96 43.44
CA ALA A 336 19.60 -6.06 44.44
C ALA A 336 19.59 -6.67 45.84
N ALA A 337 19.31 -7.98 45.97
CA ALA A 337 19.38 -8.70 47.25
C ALA A 337 20.82 -8.89 47.77
N LEU A 338 21.82 -8.97 46.89
CA LEU A 338 23.22 -9.00 47.29
C LEU A 338 23.69 -7.61 47.74
N VAL A 339 23.35 -6.57 46.96
CA VAL A 339 23.71 -5.19 47.25
C VAL A 339 23.01 -4.70 48.53
N SER A 340 21.77 -5.12 48.82
CA SER A 340 21.10 -4.83 50.09
C SER A 340 21.87 -5.36 51.31
N ARG A 341 22.65 -6.43 51.14
CA ARG A 341 23.53 -6.96 52.19
C ARG A 341 24.84 -6.19 52.32
N SER A 342 25.24 -5.43 51.31
CA SER A 342 26.51 -4.69 51.26
C SER A 342 26.37 -3.20 51.61
N PHE A 343 25.16 -2.66 51.75
CA PHE A 343 24.98 -1.28 52.21
C PHE A 343 25.31 -1.16 53.71
N PRO A 344 26.29 -0.31 54.08
CA PRO A 344 26.52 0.01 55.49
C PRO A 344 25.29 0.71 56.04
N ASP A 345 24.89 0.36 57.27
CA ASP A 345 23.80 1.05 57.95
C ASP A 345 24.19 2.52 58.09
N VAL A 346 23.41 3.41 57.49
CA VAL A 346 23.44 4.82 57.89
C VAL A 346 22.72 4.84 59.23
N THR A 347 23.42 4.48 60.29
CA THR A 347 22.97 4.78 61.65
C THR A 347 22.95 6.30 61.77
N PRO A 348 21.80 6.95 62.00
CA PRO A 348 21.83 8.30 62.54
C PRO A 348 22.57 8.20 63.88
N ASP A 349 23.64 8.97 63.99
CA ASP A 349 24.41 9.06 65.21
C ASP A 349 23.51 9.58 66.36
N GLN A 350 23.55 8.83 67.45
CA GLN A 350 23.05 9.21 68.79
C GLN A 350 21.55 9.45 68.96
N ALA A 351 20.76 8.36 69.07
CA ALA A 351 19.66 8.26 70.03
C ALA A 351 19.27 6.79 70.25
N GLY A 352 19.75 6.20 71.35
CA GLY A 352 19.25 4.92 71.90
C GLY A 352 19.48 3.70 70.99
N ALA A 353 20.59 3.00 71.19
CA ALA A 353 20.76 1.65 70.65
C ALA A 353 19.66 0.75 71.23
N PHE A 354 18.57 0.55 70.49
CA PHE A 354 17.64 -0.53 70.75
C PHE A 354 18.38 -1.83 70.47
N ASP A 355 18.34 -2.76 71.43
CA ASP A 355 18.85 -4.11 71.24
C ASP A 355 18.11 -4.75 70.05
N THR A 356 18.77 -4.85 68.90
CA THR A 356 18.22 -5.45 67.68
C THR A 356 18.31 -6.98 67.71
N SER A 357 18.36 -7.57 68.90
CA SER A 357 18.22 -9.01 69.10
C SER A 357 16.85 -9.32 69.72
N TRP A 358 16.00 -10.04 68.98
CA TRP A 358 14.77 -10.63 69.55
C TRP A 358 14.90 -12.15 69.46
N GLY A 359 15.00 -12.81 70.62
CA GLY A 359 15.14 -14.27 70.67
C GLY A 359 16.45 -14.83 70.09
N GLY A 360 17.54 -14.05 70.11
CA GLY A 360 18.85 -14.48 69.59
C GLY A 360 19.04 -14.32 68.07
N ALA A 361 18.04 -13.75 67.36
CA ALA A 361 18.15 -13.43 65.94
C ALA A 361 18.39 -11.92 65.75
N ASP A 362 19.39 -11.59 64.93
CA ASP A 362 19.72 -10.22 64.52
C ASP A 362 18.65 -9.68 63.57
N ILE A 363 17.80 -8.77 64.06
CA ILE A 363 16.69 -8.14 63.32
C ILE A 363 17.07 -6.79 62.71
N SER A 364 18.36 -6.43 62.67
CA SER A 364 18.88 -5.20 62.05
C SER A 364 18.46 -5.01 60.57
N ALA A 365 18.17 -6.10 59.86
CA ALA A 365 17.62 -6.08 58.50
C ALA A 365 16.22 -5.42 58.39
N VAL A 366 15.48 -5.34 59.50
CA VAL A 366 14.17 -4.69 59.60
C VAL A 366 14.30 -3.23 60.06
N ALA A 367 15.40 -2.87 60.74
CA ALA A 367 15.60 -1.57 61.35
C ALA A 367 16.12 -0.49 60.38
N SER A 368 16.82 -0.83 59.29
CA SER A 368 17.27 0.16 58.30
C SER A 368 16.28 0.31 57.13
N PRO A 369 15.67 1.50 56.93
CA PRO A 369 14.71 1.74 55.85
C PRO A 369 15.26 1.46 54.45
N THR A 370 16.57 1.64 54.25
CA THR A 370 17.27 1.38 52.99
C THR A 370 17.41 -0.11 52.69
N ARG A 371 17.72 -0.96 53.68
CA ARG A 371 17.76 -2.42 53.51
C ARG A 371 16.36 -3.00 53.28
N LEU A 372 15.36 -2.49 54.01
CA LEU A 372 13.98 -2.95 53.85
C LEU A 372 13.41 -2.60 52.47
N THR A 373 13.63 -1.37 51.98
CA THR A 373 13.20 -0.95 50.64
C THR A 373 13.90 -1.73 49.51
N THR A 374 15.20 -1.95 49.63
CA THR A 374 15.97 -2.73 48.63
C THR A 374 15.62 -4.23 48.66
N ALA A 375 15.39 -4.83 49.83
CA ALA A 375 14.93 -6.20 49.98
C ALA A 375 13.50 -6.42 49.42
N LEU A 376 12.60 -5.46 49.64
CA LEU A 376 11.26 -5.46 49.03
C LEU A 376 11.35 -5.37 47.51
N LEU A 377 12.17 -4.45 46.97
CA LEU A 377 12.38 -4.31 45.53
C LEU A 377 12.95 -5.60 44.92
N ALA A 378 13.94 -6.21 45.57
CA ALA A 378 14.52 -7.49 45.16
C ALA A 378 13.47 -8.60 45.11
N THR A 379 12.66 -8.73 46.16
CA THR A 379 11.59 -9.73 46.25
C THR A 379 10.53 -9.53 45.16
N LEU A 380 10.12 -8.28 44.92
CA LEU A 380 9.18 -7.93 43.85
C LEU A 380 9.75 -8.26 42.46
N LEU A 381 11.03 -7.94 42.20
CA LEU A 381 11.69 -8.26 40.93
C LEU A 381 11.83 -9.76 40.71
N ILE A 382 12.20 -10.50 41.75
CA ILE A 382 12.32 -11.97 41.70
C ILE A 382 10.95 -12.60 41.44
N GLY A 383 9.95 -12.25 42.26
CA GLY A 383 8.58 -12.75 42.12
C GLY A 383 7.99 -12.42 40.75
N TRP A 384 8.21 -11.20 40.24
CA TRP A 384 7.74 -10.79 38.92
C TRP A 384 8.47 -11.50 37.77
N GLY A 385 9.78 -11.73 37.92
CA GLY A 385 10.61 -12.51 36.99
C GLY A 385 10.12 -13.96 36.89
N LEU A 386 9.96 -14.62 38.04
CA LEU A 386 9.45 -15.99 38.13
C LEU A 386 8.04 -16.10 37.56
N TYR A 387 7.14 -15.17 37.95
CA TYR A 387 5.79 -15.11 37.40
C TYR A 387 5.79 -15.02 35.87
N ARG A 388 6.62 -14.16 35.26
CA ARG A 388 6.72 -14.07 33.80
C ARG A 388 7.21 -15.36 33.17
N ILE A 389 8.20 -16.04 33.75
CA ILE A 389 8.74 -17.30 33.23
C ILE A 389 7.67 -18.39 33.28
N VAL A 390 7.05 -18.60 34.44
CA VAL A 390 5.99 -19.61 34.63
C VAL A 390 4.84 -19.34 33.68
N ARG A 391 4.36 -18.09 33.60
CA ARG A 391 3.27 -17.72 32.67
C ARG A 391 3.68 -17.88 31.21
N ALA A 392 4.92 -17.60 30.84
CA ALA A 392 5.40 -17.82 29.47
C ALA A 392 5.48 -19.32 29.11
N ALA A 393 5.86 -20.17 30.06
CA ALA A 393 5.89 -21.62 29.89
C ALA A 393 4.48 -22.21 29.78
N VAL A 394 3.56 -21.81 30.67
CA VAL A 394 2.15 -22.20 30.59
C VAL A 394 1.55 -21.75 29.25
N ASP A 395 1.72 -20.48 28.88
CA ASP A 395 1.20 -19.92 27.62
C ASP A 395 1.81 -20.56 26.37
N HIS A 396 3.02 -21.15 26.47
CA HIS A 396 3.64 -21.92 25.39
C HIS A 396 2.93 -23.27 25.18
N ASN A 397 2.60 -23.95 26.28
CA ASN A 397 2.06 -25.31 26.29
C ASN A 397 0.54 -25.36 26.20
N THR A 398 -0.16 -24.24 26.39
CA THR A 398 -1.62 -24.17 26.32
C THR A 398 -2.10 -23.23 25.20
N PRO A 399 -1.76 -23.50 23.91
CA PRO A 399 -2.37 -22.77 22.81
C PRO A 399 -3.87 -23.06 22.75
N VAL A 400 -4.65 -22.06 22.35
CA VAL A 400 -6.10 -22.19 22.17
C VAL A 400 -6.43 -21.89 20.71
N GLU A 401 -7.30 -22.70 20.14
CA GLU A 401 -7.84 -22.43 18.81
C GLU A 401 -9.06 -21.52 18.90
N ILE A 402 -9.11 -20.54 18.03
CA ILE A 402 -10.27 -19.65 17.84
C ILE A 402 -10.62 -19.70 16.36
N THR A 403 -11.90 -19.90 16.07
CA THR A 403 -12.43 -19.82 14.70
C THR A 403 -13.31 -18.59 14.60
N GLY A 404 -13.14 -17.79 13.55
CA GLY A 404 -13.84 -16.52 13.42
C GLY A 404 -13.56 -15.77 12.13
N GLU A 405 -14.30 -14.68 11.88
CA GLU A 405 -14.08 -13.78 10.75
C GLU A 405 -12.95 -12.79 11.06
N VAL A 406 -12.05 -12.57 10.10
CA VAL A 406 -11.04 -11.51 10.18
C VAL A 406 -11.69 -10.15 9.98
N LEU A 407 -11.73 -9.34 11.03
CA LEU A 407 -12.29 -8.00 10.98
C LEU A 407 -11.30 -6.97 10.43
N TRP A 408 -10.04 -7.03 10.86
CA TRP A 408 -9.06 -6.00 10.53
C TRP A 408 -7.63 -6.53 10.66
N ILE A 409 -6.74 -6.05 9.78
CA ILE A 409 -5.29 -6.27 9.90
C ILE A 409 -4.56 -4.93 9.79
N GLU A 410 -3.68 -4.61 10.74
CA GLU A 410 -2.93 -3.34 10.74
C GLU A 410 -1.48 -3.58 11.16
N THR A 411 -0.52 -2.90 10.52
CA THR A 411 0.88 -2.92 10.98
C THR A 411 1.01 -2.30 12.36
N TRP A 412 1.60 -3.03 13.31
CA TRP A 412 1.82 -2.53 14.66
C TRP A 412 3.28 -2.14 14.91
N ARG A 413 4.21 -3.06 14.64
CA ARG A 413 5.64 -2.81 14.85
C ARG A 413 6.41 -3.04 13.57
N SER A 414 7.28 -2.09 13.27
CA SER A 414 8.27 -2.15 12.21
C SER A 414 9.66 -1.99 12.79
N ALA A 415 10.63 -2.61 12.14
CA ALA A 415 12.05 -2.40 12.41
C ALA A 415 12.61 -1.51 11.30
N SER A 416 13.28 -0.43 11.68
CA SER A 416 14.12 0.32 10.74
C SER A 416 15.40 -0.49 10.50
N GLN A 417 15.79 -0.65 9.23
CA GLN A 417 17.06 -1.27 8.86
C GLN A 417 18.16 -0.23 8.55
N GLY A 418 18.00 1.01 9.02
CA GLY A 418 18.93 2.12 8.79
C GLY A 418 18.22 3.37 8.28
N GLU A 419 18.96 4.48 8.20
CA GLU A 419 18.42 5.80 7.80
C GLU A 419 17.90 5.81 6.35
N ASP A 420 18.51 4.99 5.47
CA ASP A 420 18.18 4.91 4.04
C ASP A 420 17.34 3.68 3.64
N SER A 421 16.94 2.82 4.60
CA SER A 421 16.20 1.60 4.30
C SER A 421 14.73 1.67 4.74
N PRO A 422 13.78 1.19 3.92
CA PRO A 422 12.38 1.18 4.28
C PRO A 422 12.15 0.32 5.53
N SER A 423 11.33 0.82 6.45
CA SER A 423 10.97 0.09 7.67
C SER A 423 10.23 -1.20 7.33
N VAL A 424 10.75 -2.34 7.81
CA VAL A 424 10.15 -3.66 7.57
C VAL A 424 9.20 -3.99 8.73
N PRO A 425 7.90 -4.19 8.47
CA PRO A 425 6.97 -4.63 9.50
C PRO A 425 7.31 -6.06 9.95
N TYR A 426 7.29 -6.32 11.25
CA TYR A 426 7.51 -7.67 11.80
C TYR A 426 6.34 -8.16 12.66
N LEU A 427 5.39 -7.28 12.99
CA LEU A 427 4.22 -7.61 13.80
C LEU A 427 3.02 -6.76 13.43
N HIS A 428 1.89 -7.41 13.21
CA HIS A 428 0.61 -6.80 12.86
C HIS A 428 -0.42 -7.05 13.98
N TYR A 429 -1.44 -6.21 14.05
CA TYR A 429 -2.68 -6.51 14.75
C TYR A 429 -3.58 -7.34 13.85
N LEU A 430 -4.17 -8.40 14.40
CA LEU A 430 -5.21 -9.20 13.77
C LEU A 430 -6.45 -9.19 14.65
N ALA A 431 -7.52 -8.55 14.19
CA ALA A 431 -8.82 -8.59 14.86
C ALA A 431 -9.64 -9.74 14.28
N VAL A 432 -10.11 -10.64 15.14
CA VAL A 432 -10.96 -11.79 14.77
C VAL A 432 -12.24 -11.73 15.58
N ASP A 433 -13.38 -11.92 14.92
CA ASP A 433 -14.67 -12.11 15.56
C ASP A 433 -15.04 -13.59 15.62
N ASP A 434 -15.21 -14.12 16.83
CA ASP A 434 -15.45 -15.54 17.09
C ASP A 434 -16.94 -15.89 17.29
N GLY A 435 -17.85 -14.93 17.12
CA GLY A 435 -19.29 -15.17 17.31
C GLY A 435 -19.77 -14.94 18.75
N THR A 436 -18.88 -14.80 19.73
CA THR A 436 -19.29 -14.91 21.15
C THR A 436 -19.67 -13.61 21.83
N ALA A 437 -19.14 -12.46 21.40
CA ALA A 437 -19.41 -11.16 22.02
C ALA A 437 -19.29 -9.98 21.04
N ASP A 438 -19.92 -8.84 21.35
CA ASP A 438 -19.84 -7.59 20.57
C ASP A 438 -18.52 -6.82 20.78
N ARG A 439 -17.53 -7.46 21.40
CA ARG A 439 -16.20 -6.89 21.63
C ARG A 439 -15.14 -7.95 21.41
N THR A 440 -14.10 -7.58 20.67
CA THR A 440 -12.90 -8.39 20.52
C THR A 440 -11.67 -7.56 20.83
N THR A 441 -10.59 -8.25 21.15
CA THR A 441 -9.27 -7.63 21.30
C THR A 441 -8.41 -8.14 20.17
N ALA A 442 -7.62 -7.26 19.55
CA ALA A 442 -6.71 -7.68 18.49
C ALA A 442 -5.65 -8.66 19.03
N TRP A 443 -5.10 -9.48 18.15
CA TRP A 443 -3.99 -10.41 18.39
C TRP A 443 -2.72 -9.92 17.69
N GLY A 444 -1.55 -10.23 18.25
CA GLY A 444 -0.25 -9.99 17.61
C GLY A 444 0.02 -11.06 16.56
N LEU A 445 -0.10 -10.69 15.29
CA LEU A 445 0.12 -11.53 14.11
C LEU A 445 1.55 -11.33 13.56
N PRO A 446 2.39 -12.36 13.55
CA PRO A 446 3.70 -12.30 12.91
C PRO A 446 3.60 -11.97 11.42
N SER A 447 4.52 -11.18 10.88
CA SER A 447 4.49 -10.74 9.48
C SER A 447 4.57 -11.89 8.47
N ASP A 448 5.14 -13.04 8.84
CA ASP A 448 5.18 -14.23 7.99
C ASP A 448 3.80 -14.79 7.61
N TRP A 449 2.76 -14.44 8.38
CA TRP A 449 1.39 -14.89 8.14
C TRP A 449 0.45 -13.78 7.68
N TRP A 450 0.92 -12.54 7.63
CA TRP A 450 0.09 -11.39 7.26
C TRP A 450 -0.57 -11.59 5.88
N SER A 451 0.16 -12.14 4.91
CA SER A 451 -0.31 -12.34 3.54
C SER A 451 -1.26 -13.54 3.37
N ARG A 452 -1.42 -14.38 4.40
CA ARG A 452 -2.22 -15.62 4.32
C ARG A 452 -3.71 -15.38 4.50
N SER A 453 -4.11 -14.29 5.13
CA SER A 453 -5.50 -13.90 5.40
C SER A 453 -5.80 -12.48 4.96
N SER A 454 -7.05 -12.19 4.66
CA SER A 454 -7.58 -10.87 4.34
C SER A 454 -8.81 -10.58 5.19
N PRO A 455 -9.15 -9.30 5.43
CA PRO A 455 -10.41 -8.96 6.08
C PRO A 455 -11.62 -9.58 5.37
N GLY A 456 -12.54 -10.15 6.14
CA GLY A 456 -13.70 -10.91 5.67
C GLY A 456 -13.49 -12.42 5.56
N ASP A 457 -12.24 -12.91 5.59
CA ASP A 457 -11.97 -14.35 5.61
C ASP A 457 -12.41 -14.98 6.94
N VAL A 458 -12.95 -16.19 6.88
CA VAL A 458 -13.14 -17.02 8.09
C VAL A 458 -11.87 -17.84 8.29
N VAL A 459 -11.23 -17.63 9.43
CA VAL A 459 -9.95 -18.23 9.79
C VAL A 459 -10.07 -19.07 11.05
N ARG A 460 -9.26 -20.13 11.10
CA ARG A 460 -8.90 -20.82 12.34
C ARG A 460 -7.52 -20.34 12.75
N VAL A 461 -7.41 -19.76 13.93
CA VAL A 461 -6.16 -19.26 14.49
C VAL A 461 -5.82 -19.98 15.78
N GLY A 462 -4.61 -20.54 15.84
CA GLY A 462 -4.00 -20.97 17.09
C GLY A 462 -3.40 -19.75 17.77
N VAL A 463 -3.80 -19.45 19.00
CA VAL A 463 -3.36 -18.27 19.73
C VAL A 463 -2.89 -18.60 21.13
N ARG A 464 -2.02 -17.74 21.63
CA ARG A 464 -1.58 -17.74 23.02
C ARG A 464 -2.26 -16.63 23.79
N ARG A 465 -3.08 -16.99 24.79
CA ARG A 465 -3.97 -16.03 25.46
C ARG A 465 -3.21 -14.96 26.25
N TRP A 466 -2.11 -15.32 26.91
CA TRP A 466 -1.40 -14.43 27.81
C TRP A 466 -0.45 -13.49 27.07
N SER A 467 0.34 -13.99 26.10
CA SER A 467 1.16 -13.15 25.22
C SER A 467 0.35 -12.47 24.10
N ARG A 468 -0.89 -12.92 23.86
CA ARG A 468 -1.77 -12.46 22.78
C ARG A 468 -1.15 -12.63 21.39
N ARG A 469 -0.30 -13.63 21.21
CA ARG A 469 0.41 -13.90 19.96
C ARG A 469 -0.28 -15.01 19.18
N VAL A 470 -0.44 -14.82 17.88
CA VAL A 470 -0.85 -15.89 16.96
C VAL A 470 0.32 -16.87 16.84
N VAL A 471 0.03 -18.17 16.80
CA VAL A 471 1.00 -19.25 16.59
C VAL A 471 0.69 -20.15 15.39
N ALA A 472 -0.56 -20.15 14.92
CA ALA A 472 -0.99 -20.83 13.71
C ALA A 472 -2.13 -20.05 13.07
N LEU A 473 -2.24 -20.09 11.73
CA LEU A 473 -3.31 -19.45 10.98
C LEU A 473 -3.63 -20.29 9.75
N THR A 474 -4.90 -20.66 9.62
CA THR A 474 -5.47 -21.40 8.49
C THR A 474 -6.74 -20.70 8.03
N VAL A 475 -6.87 -20.45 6.73
CA VAL A 475 -8.11 -19.90 6.14
C VAL A 475 -9.08 -21.05 5.88
N LEU A 476 -10.27 -21.00 6.49
CA LEU A 476 -11.31 -21.99 6.30
C LEU A 476 -12.24 -21.63 5.14
N LYS A 477 -12.59 -20.34 5.03
CA LYS A 477 -13.44 -19.80 3.97
C LYS A 477 -12.89 -18.44 3.55
N GLU A 478 -12.70 -18.25 2.25
CA GLU A 478 -12.35 -16.94 1.70
C GLU A 478 -13.57 -16.02 1.81
N GLY A 479 -13.35 -14.80 2.29
CA GLY A 479 -14.40 -13.79 2.36
C GLY A 479 -14.80 -13.32 0.96
N GLY A 480 -16.06 -12.91 0.78
CA GLY A 480 -16.57 -12.36 -0.49
C GLY A 480 -15.75 -11.16 -1.00
N GLY A 481 -15.11 -10.42 -0.10
CA GLY A 481 -14.16 -9.36 -0.45
C GLY A 481 -12.93 -9.88 -1.21
N ARG A 482 -12.38 -11.05 -0.88
CA ARG A 482 -11.06 -11.50 -1.36
C ARG A 482 -10.94 -11.51 -2.90
N SER A 483 -12.00 -11.91 -3.61
CA SER A 483 -12.07 -11.93 -5.08
C SER A 483 -12.13 -10.53 -5.70
N LEU A 484 -12.79 -9.58 -5.04
CA LEU A 484 -12.78 -8.17 -5.42
C LEU A 484 -11.47 -7.47 -5.08
N HIS A 485 -10.71 -8.00 -4.10
CA HIS A 485 -9.54 -7.36 -3.51
C HIS A 485 -8.21 -7.79 -4.18
N ARG A 486 -8.19 -8.93 -4.89
CA ARG A 486 -7.03 -9.35 -5.70
C ARG A 486 -6.93 -8.55 -6.99
N GLY A 487 -5.80 -7.87 -7.19
CA GLY A 487 -5.39 -7.34 -8.49
C GLY A 487 -5.59 -5.84 -8.69
N PHE A 488 -5.72 -5.03 -7.62
CA PHE A 488 -5.51 -3.59 -7.74
C PHE A 488 -4.02 -3.30 -7.77
N ASP A 489 -3.44 -3.24 -8.97
CA ASP A 489 -2.10 -2.69 -9.12
C ASP A 489 -2.14 -1.19 -8.81
N THR A 490 -1.73 -0.79 -7.61
CA THR A 490 -1.64 0.62 -7.22
C THR A 490 -0.49 1.35 -7.93
N THR A 491 0.36 0.63 -8.65
CA THR A 491 1.48 1.20 -9.40
C THR A 491 1.07 1.65 -10.80
N ASP A 492 -0.05 1.17 -11.35
CA ASP A 492 -0.49 1.61 -12.66
C ASP A 492 -1.04 3.04 -12.61
N ASN A 493 -0.72 3.83 -13.63
CA ASN A 493 -1.11 5.23 -13.72
C ASN A 493 -2.60 5.36 -14.11
N THR A 494 -3.31 6.35 -13.56
CA THR A 494 -4.72 6.61 -13.88
C THR A 494 -5.00 6.69 -15.38
N ASP A 495 -4.09 7.28 -16.18
CA ASP A 495 -4.26 7.34 -17.64
C ASP A 495 -4.30 5.96 -18.31
N ASN A 496 -3.51 5.02 -17.79
CA ASN A 496 -3.45 3.67 -18.30
C ASN A 496 -4.75 2.92 -17.98
N LEU A 497 -5.32 3.16 -16.79
CA LEU A 497 -6.63 2.65 -16.41
C LEU A 497 -7.74 3.25 -17.28
N VAL A 498 -7.66 4.54 -17.62
CA VAL A 498 -8.63 5.18 -18.54
C VAL A 498 -8.53 4.56 -19.93
N LEU A 499 -7.32 4.30 -20.44
CA LEU A 499 -7.13 3.63 -21.73
C LEU A 499 -7.66 2.18 -21.72
N GLU A 500 -7.46 1.45 -20.63
CA GLU A 500 -8.04 0.12 -20.43
C GLU A 500 -9.57 0.18 -20.44
N ALA A 501 -10.17 1.13 -19.70
CA ALA A 501 -11.62 1.32 -19.66
C ALA A 501 -12.23 1.80 -20.99
N LEU A 502 -11.42 2.42 -21.87
CA LEU A 502 -11.78 2.75 -23.25
C LEU A 502 -11.63 1.57 -24.22
N GLY A 503 -11.00 0.47 -23.80
CA GLY A 503 -10.67 -0.66 -24.68
C GLY A 503 -9.43 -0.42 -25.57
N GLU A 504 -8.73 0.70 -25.38
CA GLU A 504 -7.54 1.07 -26.16
C GLU A 504 -6.25 0.37 -25.67
N ARG A 505 -6.31 -0.32 -24.53
CA ARG A 505 -5.20 -1.10 -23.96
C ARG A 505 -5.69 -2.48 -23.53
N LYS A 506 -5.07 -3.54 -24.06
CA LYS A 506 -5.28 -4.91 -23.53
C LYS A 506 -4.63 -5.04 -22.16
N ARG A 507 -5.38 -5.64 -21.22
CA ARG A 507 -4.93 -5.90 -19.84
C ARG A 507 -3.64 -6.73 -19.88
N PRO A 508 -2.52 -6.26 -19.31
CA PRO A 508 -1.37 -7.14 -19.10
C PRO A 508 -1.78 -8.26 -18.13
N LEU A 509 -1.23 -9.46 -18.32
CA LEU A 509 -1.52 -10.64 -17.49
C LEU A 509 -1.37 -10.32 -15.97
N PRO A 510 -2.16 -10.98 -15.09
CA PRO A 510 -2.20 -10.67 -13.66
C PRO A 510 -0.83 -10.67 -12.97
N VAL A 511 -0.67 -9.81 -11.97
CA VAL A 511 0.56 -9.60 -11.17
C VAL A 511 1.11 -10.87 -10.51
N ALA A 512 0.29 -11.92 -10.35
CA ALA A 512 0.76 -13.23 -9.86
C ALA A 512 1.83 -13.86 -10.77
N VAL A 513 1.94 -13.42 -12.03
CA VAL A 513 2.99 -13.85 -12.98
C VAL A 513 4.18 -12.85 -13.02
N ARG A 514 4.11 -11.73 -12.28
CA ARG A 514 5.10 -10.63 -12.34
C ARG A 514 6.16 -10.62 -11.23
N THR A 515 6.07 -11.49 -10.24
CA THR A 515 7.05 -11.56 -9.15
C THR A 515 7.86 -12.84 -9.19
N GLN A 516 8.45 -13.15 -10.35
CA GLN A 516 9.59 -14.07 -10.33
C GLN A 516 10.80 -13.22 -9.95
N ALA A 517 11.34 -13.42 -8.75
CA ALA A 517 12.56 -12.75 -8.35
C ALA A 517 13.72 -13.32 -9.19
N ALA A 518 14.80 -12.55 -9.38
CA ALA A 518 15.98 -13.06 -10.07
C ALA A 518 16.55 -14.34 -9.41
N ALA A 519 16.29 -14.53 -8.11
CA ALA A 519 16.63 -15.73 -7.34
C ALA A 519 15.80 -16.97 -7.70
N ASP A 520 14.62 -16.82 -8.29
CA ASP A 520 13.70 -17.91 -8.64
C ASP A 520 13.88 -18.38 -10.09
N VAL A 521 14.78 -17.73 -10.84
CA VAL A 521 15.02 -17.99 -12.27
C VAL A 521 16.10 -19.06 -12.47
N LEU A 522 17.01 -19.20 -11.51
CA LEU A 522 18.07 -20.20 -11.54
C LEU A 522 18.26 -20.75 -10.13
N THR A 523 18.23 -22.07 -9.99
CA THR A 523 18.27 -22.70 -8.66
C THR A 523 19.70 -22.75 -8.10
N VAL A 524 19.81 -22.82 -6.78
CA VAL A 524 21.10 -23.00 -6.10
C VAL A 524 21.73 -24.34 -6.49
N GLU A 525 20.91 -25.36 -6.66
CA GLU A 525 21.32 -26.71 -7.06
C GLU A 525 21.93 -26.72 -8.47
N ASP A 526 21.34 -25.98 -9.41
CA ASP A 526 21.86 -25.90 -10.78
C ASP A 526 23.19 -25.13 -10.85
N MET A 527 23.31 -24.04 -10.08
CA MET A 527 24.57 -23.30 -9.98
C MET A 527 25.66 -24.13 -9.26
N ALA A 528 25.32 -24.82 -8.17
CA ALA A 528 26.25 -25.70 -7.46
C ALA A 528 26.74 -26.85 -8.35
N ARG A 529 25.85 -27.41 -9.19
CA ARG A 529 26.20 -28.45 -10.17
C ARG A 529 27.15 -27.93 -11.25
N ALA A 530 26.94 -26.71 -11.74
CA ALA A 530 27.80 -26.10 -12.75
C ALA A 530 29.17 -25.66 -12.21
N VAL A 531 29.25 -25.29 -10.94
CA VAL A 531 30.49 -24.81 -10.29
C VAL A 531 31.27 -25.96 -9.63
N GLY A 532 30.60 -27.06 -9.28
CA GLY A 532 31.19 -28.22 -8.61
C GLY A 532 31.47 -28.00 -7.12
N ALA A 533 30.83 -27.01 -6.50
CA ALA A 533 31.02 -26.63 -5.09
C ALA A 533 29.68 -26.23 -4.45
N PRO A 534 29.54 -26.31 -3.11
CA PRO A 534 28.36 -25.79 -2.42
C PRO A 534 28.25 -24.27 -2.57
N ILE A 535 27.10 -23.81 -3.06
CA ILE A 535 26.79 -22.40 -3.31
C ILE A 535 25.63 -21.97 -2.42
N GLN A 536 25.61 -20.71 -2.03
CA GLN A 536 24.49 -20.02 -1.41
C GLN A 536 24.04 -18.86 -2.29
N ILE A 537 22.76 -18.51 -2.22
CA ILE A 537 22.19 -17.37 -2.95
C ILE A 537 21.83 -16.25 -1.99
N ARG A 538 22.27 -15.04 -2.33
CA ARG A 538 21.89 -13.80 -1.66
C ARG A 538 21.07 -12.96 -2.63
N ALA A 539 19.77 -12.82 -2.35
CA ALA A 539 18.92 -11.94 -3.14
C ALA A 539 19.29 -10.47 -2.86
N ILE A 540 19.63 -9.71 -3.92
CA ILE A 540 19.94 -8.29 -3.86
C ILE A 540 18.77 -7.54 -4.52
N GLY A 541 17.62 -7.59 -3.84
CA GLY A 541 16.36 -7.08 -4.36
C GLY A 541 15.69 -7.99 -5.40
N PRO A 542 14.60 -7.52 -6.05
CA PRO A 542 13.80 -8.35 -6.96
C PRO A 542 14.47 -8.60 -8.32
N ILE A 543 15.45 -7.76 -8.67
CA ILE A 543 16.07 -7.72 -10.00
C ILE A 543 17.44 -8.40 -10.02
N ASN A 544 18.13 -8.51 -8.88
CA ASN A 544 19.48 -9.09 -8.83
C ASN A 544 19.56 -10.20 -7.78
N ALA A 545 20.30 -11.26 -8.09
CA ALA A 545 20.74 -12.23 -7.09
C ALA A 545 22.22 -12.57 -7.28
N LEU A 546 22.93 -12.76 -6.18
CA LEU A 546 24.35 -13.07 -6.14
C LEU A 546 24.54 -14.49 -5.58
N TYR A 547 25.27 -15.31 -6.30
CA TYR A 547 25.68 -16.65 -5.90
C TYR A 547 27.07 -16.58 -5.29
N GLU A 548 27.23 -17.09 -4.08
CA GLU A 548 28.46 -17.06 -3.30
C GLU A 548 28.82 -18.47 -2.82
N THR A 549 30.11 -18.76 -2.66
CA THR A 549 30.56 -19.98 -1.96
C THR A 549 30.24 -19.91 -0.46
N SER A 550 30.34 -21.02 0.26
CA SER A 550 30.25 -21.05 1.74
C SER A 550 31.20 -20.07 2.43
N ASP A 551 32.30 -19.72 1.78
CA ASP A 551 33.32 -18.78 2.27
C ASP A 551 33.04 -17.32 1.88
N GLY A 552 31.86 -17.03 1.31
CA GLY A 552 31.41 -15.68 0.94
C GLY A 552 32.05 -15.10 -0.32
N LYS A 553 32.78 -15.91 -1.11
CA LYS A 553 33.36 -15.43 -2.39
C LYS A 553 32.31 -15.44 -3.50
N PRO A 554 32.15 -14.35 -4.29
CA PRO A 554 31.17 -14.27 -5.36
C PRO A 554 31.55 -15.16 -6.55
N VAL A 555 30.57 -15.92 -7.02
CA VAL A 555 30.69 -16.94 -8.07
C VAL A 555 29.95 -16.51 -9.33
N ALA A 556 28.70 -16.07 -9.18
CA ALA A 556 27.89 -15.60 -10.30
C ALA A 556 26.87 -14.55 -9.85
N MET A 557 26.46 -13.67 -10.74
CA MET A 557 25.37 -12.71 -10.52
C MET A 557 24.35 -12.84 -11.63
N ILE A 558 23.07 -12.89 -11.27
CA ILE A 558 21.95 -12.90 -12.20
C ILE A 558 21.18 -11.59 -12.08
N GLN A 559 20.85 -10.98 -13.22
CA GLN A 559 20.07 -9.75 -13.31
C GLN A 559 18.86 -9.98 -14.22
N LEU A 560 17.65 -9.76 -13.71
CA LEU A 560 16.37 -9.91 -14.42
C LEU A 560 15.77 -8.53 -14.70
N GLN A 561 15.78 -8.12 -15.96
CA GLN A 561 15.23 -6.84 -16.41
C GLN A 561 13.97 -7.06 -17.26
N ARG A 562 12.96 -6.21 -17.07
CA ARG A 562 11.75 -6.18 -17.93
C ARG A 562 11.49 -4.78 -18.48
N GLY A 563 10.84 -4.69 -19.63
CA GLY A 563 10.40 -3.41 -20.22
C GLY A 563 11.51 -2.62 -20.94
N PRO A 564 11.50 -1.27 -20.93
CA PRO A 564 12.40 -0.45 -21.75
C PRO A 564 13.89 -0.68 -21.46
N LEU A 565 14.26 -0.91 -20.19
CA LEU A 565 15.64 -1.22 -19.80
C LEU A 565 16.08 -2.58 -20.36
N ALA A 566 15.19 -3.58 -20.41
CA ALA A 566 15.48 -4.88 -21.00
C ALA A 566 15.93 -4.76 -22.47
N LYS A 567 15.33 -3.85 -23.26
CA LYS A 567 15.75 -3.61 -24.66
C LYS A 567 17.18 -3.09 -24.77
N MET A 568 17.61 -2.25 -23.82
CA MET A 568 18.96 -1.70 -23.77
C MET A 568 19.99 -2.79 -23.41
N PHE A 569 19.72 -3.58 -22.36
CA PHE A 569 20.57 -4.71 -21.97
C PHE A 569 20.67 -5.77 -23.08
N TRP A 570 19.56 -6.04 -23.78
CA TRP A 570 19.54 -6.95 -24.92
C TRP A 570 20.40 -6.46 -26.10
N ALA A 571 20.38 -5.16 -26.39
CA ALA A 571 21.20 -4.57 -27.44
C ALA A 571 22.71 -4.68 -27.13
N ALA A 572 23.09 -4.61 -25.85
CA ALA A 572 24.47 -4.84 -25.42
C ALA A 572 24.86 -6.34 -25.52
N ALA A 573 23.97 -7.25 -25.14
CA ALA A 573 24.24 -8.69 -25.13
C ALA A 573 24.35 -9.33 -26.52
N LYS A 574 23.67 -8.78 -27.54
CA LYS A 574 23.77 -9.21 -28.95
C LYS A 574 25.19 -9.18 -29.54
N ARG A 575 26.15 -8.58 -28.84
CA ARG A 575 27.56 -8.53 -29.25
C ARG A 575 28.33 -9.84 -28.93
N GLY A 576 27.73 -10.76 -28.19
CA GLY A 576 28.29 -12.08 -27.87
C GLY A 576 28.07 -13.14 -28.96
N THR A 577 28.55 -14.35 -28.72
CA THR A 577 28.32 -15.51 -29.60
C THR A 577 26.95 -16.13 -29.32
N PRO A 578 26.17 -16.50 -30.34
CA PRO A 578 24.86 -17.14 -30.14
C PRO A 578 25.02 -18.53 -29.54
N VAL A 579 24.12 -18.92 -28.62
CA VAL A 579 24.19 -20.22 -27.94
C VAL A 579 23.60 -21.33 -28.84
N PRO A 580 24.33 -22.42 -29.12
CA PRO A 580 23.82 -23.54 -29.92
C PRO A 580 22.57 -24.17 -29.28
N GLY A 581 21.50 -24.36 -30.07
CA GLY A 581 20.25 -24.98 -29.60
C GLY A 581 19.18 -24.02 -29.04
N ILE A 582 19.54 -22.78 -28.68
CA ILE A 582 18.62 -21.76 -28.13
C ILE A 582 18.38 -20.58 -29.12
N ARG A 583 19.08 -20.56 -30.28
CA ARG A 583 18.94 -19.58 -31.39
C ARG A 583 18.80 -18.10 -30.92
N ASP A 584 18.12 -17.21 -31.67
CA ASP A 584 18.10 -15.73 -31.58
C ASP A 584 17.66 -15.12 -30.21
N GLU A 585 17.49 -15.96 -29.20
CA GLU A 585 17.03 -15.63 -27.87
C GLU A 585 18.12 -15.75 -26.80
N ALA A 586 19.33 -16.27 -27.10
CA ALA A 586 20.45 -16.31 -26.15
C ALA A 586 21.83 -16.01 -26.76
N PHE A 587 22.63 -15.21 -26.05
CA PHE A 587 24.02 -14.87 -26.41
C PHE A 587 24.95 -15.13 -25.22
N MET A 588 26.18 -15.58 -25.50
CA MET A 588 27.22 -15.81 -24.49
C MET A 588 28.48 -14.98 -24.76
N THR A 589 29.25 -14.75 -23.70
CA THR A 589 30.56 -14.11 -23.69
C THR A 589 31.48 -14.90 -22.76
N ASP A 590 32.77 -14.61 -22.77
CA ASP A 590 33.76 -15.30 -21.92
C ASP A 590 33.52 -15.14 -20.42
N GLN A 591 32.67 -14.19 -20.01
CA GLN A 591 32.36 -13.90 -18.61
C GLN A 591 30.88 -14.11 -18.27
N GLY A 592 30.06 -14.68 -19.16
CA GLY A 592 28.64 -14.87 -18.87
C GLY A 592 27.76 -15.01 -20.11
N GLY A 593 26.47 -14.74 -19.97
CA GLY A 593 25.54 -14.74 -21.10
C GLY A 593 24.21 -14.09 -20.77
N ALA A 594 23.43 -13.80 -21.79
CA ALA A 594 22.11 -13.23 -21.64
C ALA A 594 21.09 -14.02 -22.47
N ILE A 595 19.88 -14.08 -21.96
CA ILE A 595 18.74 -14.71 -22.61
C ILE A 595 17.52 -13.80 -22.54
N ARG A 596 16.74 -13.78 -23.61
CA ARG A 596 15.50 -13.01 -23.71
C ARG A 596 14.33 -13.92 -23.99
N LYS A 597 13.31 -13.86 -23.14
CA LYS A 597 12.01 -14.52 -23.36
C LYS A 597 10.90 -13.49 -23.17
N ALA A 598 10.09 -13.27 -24.19
CA ALA A 598 9.04 -12.26 -24.21
C ALA A 598 9.53 -10.84 -23.82
N ASP A 599 9.06 -10.29 -22.69
CA ASP A 599 9.41 -8.95 -22.20
C ASP A 599 10.56 -8.93 -21.18
N ALA A 600 11.11 -10.10 -20.87
CA ALA A 600 12.17 -10.31 -19.87
C ALA A 600 13.52 -10.60 -20.53
N VAL A 601 14.56 -9.96 -20.00
CA VAL A 601 15.96 -10.22 -20.35
C VAL A 601 16.68 -10.57 -19.06
N VAL A 602 17.31 -11.73 -19.06
CA VAL A 602 18.14 -12.21 -17.95
C VAL A 602 19.59 -12.14 -18.39
N VAL A 603 20.43 -11.54 -17.56
CA VAL A 603 21.88 -11.50 -17.74
C VAL A 603 22.52 -12.28 -16.60
N LEU A 604 23.31 -13.28 -16.94
CA LEU A 604 24.14 -14.06 -16.02
C LEU A 604 25.60 -13.65 -16.22
N VAL A 605 26.26 -13.23 -15.15
CA VAL A 605 27.68 -12.86 -15.14
C VAL A 605 28.43 -13.78 -14.18
N LEU A 606 29.46 -14.46 -14.68
CA LEU A 606 30.37 -15.27 -13.85
C LEU A 606 31.49 -14.38 -13.29
N HIS A 607 31.68 -14.43 -11.98
CA HIS A 607 32.79 -13.79 -11.30
C HIS A 607 34.03 -14.72 -11.29
N LYS A 608 35.18 -14.21 -10.83
CA LYS A 608 36.45 -14.96 -10.81
C LYS A 608 36.32 -16.35 -10.15
N GLY A 609 35.52 -16.47 -9.08
CA GLY A 609 35.26 -17.73 -8.38
C GLY A 609 34.33 -18.71 -9.11
N GLY A 610 33.61 -18.27 -10.14
CA GLY A 610 32.67 -19.08 -10.93
C GLY A 610 33.09 -19.37 -12.36
N ARG A 611 34.31 -18.99 -12.76
CA ARG A 611 34.82 -19.27 -14.13
C ARG A 611 34.91 -20.77 -14.46
N ALA A 612 34.99 -21.63 -13.43
CA ALA A 612 34.89 -23.09 -13.61
C ALA A 612 33.55 -23.53 -14.24
N ALA A 613 32.49 -22.72 -14.07
CA ALA A 613 31.18 -22.96 -14.67
C ALA A 613 31.03 -22.45 -16.12
N ALA A 614 32.06 -21.80 -16.69
CA ALA A 614 32.02 -21.27 -18.05
C ALA A 614 31.68 -22.33 -19.14
N PRO A 615 32.20 -23.58 -19.08
CA PRO A 615 31.81 -24.64 -20.01
C PRO A 615 30.33 -25.03 -19.91
N HIS A 616 29.69 -24.78 -18.76
CA HIS A 616 28.29 -25.09 -18.48
C HIS A 616 27.34 -23.92 -18.75
N LEU A 617 27.83 -22.77 -19.22
CA LEU A 617 27.01 -21.59 -19.54
C LEU A 617 25.85 -21.89 -20.51
N PRO A 618 26.02 -22.64 -21.61
CA PRO A 618 24.90 -22.99 -22.50
C PRO A 618 23.78 -23.75 -21.78
N TRP A 619 24.15 -24.65 -20.87
CA TRP A 619 23.19 -25.42 -20.08
C TRP A 619 22.49 -24.54 -19.03
N LEU A 620 23.23 -23.68 -18.33
CA LEU A 620 22.67 -22.73 -17.36
C LEU A 620 21.67 -21.76 -18.01
N LEU A 621 22.00 -21.23 -19.20
CA LEU A 621 21.10 -20.38 -19.98
C LEU A 621 19.84 -21.15 -20.44
N GLY A 622 19.96 -22.45 -20.73
CA GLY A 622 18.83 -23.33 -21.00
C GLY A 622 17.91 -23.56 -19.80
N GLN A 623 18.47 -23.69 -18.59
CA GLN A 623 17.67 -23.75 -17.36
C GLN A 623 16.92 -22.44 -17.13
N ILE A 624 17.61 -21.31 -17.28
CA ILE A 624 16.99 -19.98 -17.22
C ILE A 624 15.83 -19.86 -18.23
N ALA A 625 16.01 -20.36 -19.46
CA ALA A 625 14.96 -20.36 -20.49
C ALA A 625 13.70 -21.14 -20.09
N THR A 626 13.88 -22.20 -19.31
CA THR A 626 12.81 -23.11 -18.88
C THR A 626 12.03 -22.51 -17.72
N HIS A 627 12.71 -21.75 -16.86
CA HIS A 627 12.10 -21.10 -15.71
C HIS A 627 11.49 -19.72 -16.00
N LEU A 628 11.93 -19.02 -17.05
CA LEU A 628 11.27 -17.83 -17.61
C LEU A 628 10.00 -18.17 -18.38
#